data_AF-A0A9E3FDX0-F1
#
_entry.id   AF-A0A9E3FDX0-F1
#
_cell.length_a   1.000
_cell.length_b   1.000
_cell.length_c   1.000
_cell.angle_alpha   90.00
_cell.angle_beta   90.00
_cell.angle_gamma   90.00
#
_symmetry.space_group_name_H-M   'P 1'
#
loop_
_entity.id
_entity.type
_entity.pdbx_description
1 polymer ?
#
loop_
_entity_poly.entity_id
_entity_poly.type
_entity_poly.pdbx_seq_one_letter_code
_entity_poly.pdbx_strand_id
1 'polypeptide(L)'
;MNDPMTRSTEETSPTSQGHARAQAHERHERRAGAWVETLRRSDVSRLWTELQRLVVNHPLVRASYSAGLLVEEGDRGSAYLDLTQELFVTLLSKSRFQHYLDSEMTDSEIECEISQIELTNLLTAELRKRHPESYRLARRISTIIQSSANFRRVDAGAGEDEPHRRLVDRVYGLREWRADKSRRAQAELEERVQMIPVRQRDTRMVGCTGDAQIIISNSDLEDLIVSVLEACDSPVDVRSLRSLVMSRLPVMDIYLVPIGGGDDEDGKAFEPVDGRENPEQSLLRRESEDGAANYVDEFLRGLHAAVRGKSKQYDRMLGVLWYCYLSPAHITQLEAAARLNVSDSLVSDYRRRIEQQLRALSLSGIEEARRFETALRERVNLFISEEVNAGV
;
A
#
# COMPACT_ATOMS: atom_id res chain seq x y z
N MET A 1 70.48 -1.10 4.04
CA MET A 1 69.57 -1.46 2.93
C MET A 1 68.16 -1.34 3.47
N ASN A 2 67.33 -0.57 2.75
CA ASN A 2 65.88 -0.34 2.88
C ASN A 2 65.41 0.96 3.54
N ASP A 3 64.73 1.73 2.68
CA ASP A 3 64.12 3.06 2.81
C ASP A 3 62.96 3.16 3.81
N PRO A 4 62.62 4.39 4.26
CA PRO A 4 61.34 4.69 4.88
C PRO A 4 60.29 5.09 3.83
N MET A 5 59.14 4.41 3.86
CA MET A 5 58.01 4.63 2.95
C MET A 5 57.17 5.81 3.43
N THR A 6 57.14 6.88 2.63
CA THR A 6 56.26 8.04 2.75
C THR A 6 54.80 7.63 2.51
N ARG A 7 53.90 8.04 3.41
CA ARG A 7 52.44 7.87 3.25
C ARG A 7 51.85 9.23 2.88
N SER A 8 51.51 9.40 1.62
CA SER A 8 50.85 10.58 1.08
C SER A 8 49.42 10.71 1.65
N THR A 9 49.11 11.88 2.18
CA THR A 9 47.77 12.33 2.53
C THR A 9 47.05 12.81 1.27
N GLU A 10 45.96 12.14 0.87
CA GLU A 10 45.05 12.64 -0.16
C GLU A 10 44.12 13.70 0.44
N GLU A 11 44.37 14.97 0.11
CA GLU A 11 43.45 16.07 0.30
C GLU A 11 42.29 15.96 -0.71
N THR A 12 41.09 15.67 -0.22
CA THR A 12 39.86 15.71 -1.02
C THR A 12 39.46 17.18 -1.23
N SER A 13 39.71 17.69 -2.42
CA SER A 13 39.43 19.07 -2.83
C SER A 13 37.91 19.34 -2.97
N PRO A 14 37.41 20.54 -2.59
CA PRO A 14 35.97 20.90 -2.62
C PRO A 14 35.38 21.13 -4.03
N THR A 15 36.16 20.94 -5.09
CA THR A 15 35.80 21.23 -6.49
C THR A 15 34.90 20.16 -7.14
N SER A 16 34.80 18.95 -6.58
CA SER A 16 34.02 17.85 -7.21
C SER A 16 32.50 17.99 -7.04
N GLN A 17 32.01 18.61 -5.97
CA GLN A 17 30.58 18.79 -5.71
C GLN A 17 29.93 19.85 -6.62
N GLY A 18 30.68 20.88 -7.02
CA GLY A 18 30.19 21.94 -7.92
C GLY A 18 29.98 21.45 -9.36
N HIS A 19 30.89 20.62 -9.86
CA HIS A 19 30.78 20.05 -11.21
C HIS A 19 29.65 19.02 -11.35
N ALA A 20 29.37 18.22 -10.32
CA ALA A 20 28.25 17.27 -10.32
C ALA A 20 26.88 17.99 -10.36
N ARG A 21 26.73 19.10 -9.63
CA ARG A 21 25.51 19.92 -9.64
C ARG A 21 25.29 20.65 -10.96
N ALA A 22 26.35 21.17 -11.57
CA ALA A 22 26.27 21.83 -12.88
C ALA A 22 25.90 20.84 -14.00
N GLN A 23 26.49 19.63 -14.00
CA GLN A 23 26.15 18.58 -14.96
C GLN A 23 24.72 18.03 -14.79
N ALA A 24 24.20 17.99 -13.55
CA ALA A 24 22.81 17.64 -13.29
C ALA A 24 21.82 18.69 -13.83
N HIS A 25 22.17 19.98 -13.72
CA HIS A 25 21.37 21.10 -14.27
C HIS A 25 21.33 21.06 -15.80
N GLU A 26 22.50 20.87 -16.45
CA GLU A 26 22.58 20.76 -17.93
C GLU A 26 21.86 19.52 -18.48
N ARG A 27 21.82 18.40 -17.74
CA ARG A 27 21.07 17.19 -18.13
C ARG A 27 19.56 17.38 -17.99
N HIS A 28 19.11 18.16 -17.01
CA HIS A 28 17.69 18.48 -16.81
C HIS A 28 17.18 19.43 -17.91
N GLU A 29 17.98 20.42 -18.31
CA GLU A 29 17.65 21.36 -19.39
C GLU A 29 17.52 20.66 -20.75
N ARG A 30 18.32 19.62 -21.02
CA ARG A 30 18.25 18.84 -22.29
C ARG A 30 17.05 17.90 -22.39
N ARG A 31 16.31 17.68 -21.30
CA ARG A 31 15.12 16.80 -21.24
C ARG A 31 13.81 17.53 -20.97
N ALA A 32 13.85 18.84 -20.76
CA ALA A 32 12.65 19.63 -20.49
C ALA A 32 11.73 19.65 -21.72
N GLY A 33 10.43 19.50 -21.49
CA GLY A 33 9.41 19.63 -22.53
C GLY A 33 9.37 21.06 -23.08
N ALA A 34 8.88 21.24 -24.32
CA ALA A 34 8.70 22.56 -24.92
C ALA A 34 7.44 23.26 -24.37
N TRP A 35 7.40 23.53 -23.07
CA TRP A 35 6.24 24.01 -22.31
C TRP A 35 5.76 25.37 -22.81
N VAL A 36 6.63 26.37 -22.91
CA VAL A 36 6.28 27.74 -23.28
C VAL A 36 5.61 27.79 -24.66
N GLU A 37 6.19 27.09 -25.64
CA GLU A 37 5.62 27.04 -26.99
C GLU A 37 4.28 26.30 -27.03
N THR A 38 4.18 25.20 -26.28
CA THR A 38 2.94 24.41 -26.16
C THR A 38 1.82 25.24 -25.54
N LEU A 39 2.12 26.01 -24.49
CA LEU A 39 1.17 26.89 -23.81
C LEU A 39 0.76 28.07 -24.70
N ARG A 40 1.70 28.72 -25.39
CA ARG A 40 1.40 29.83 -26.31
C ARG A 40 0.50 29.40 -27.48
N ARG A 41 0.71 28.19 -28.00
CA ARG A 41 -0.12 27.61 -29.07
C ARG A 41 -1.44 27.02 -28.58
N SER A 42 -1.66 26.94 -27.27
CA SER A 42 -2.79 26.23 -26.68
C SER A 42 -2.91 24.78 -27.17
N ASP A 43 -1.78 24.09 -27.38
CA ASP A 43 -1.77 22.71 -27.86
C ASP A 43 -2.03 21.74 -26.69
N VAL A 44 -3.31 21.44 -26.48
CA VAL A 44 -3.79 20.59 -25.38
C VAL A 44 -3.25 19.17 -25.48
N SER A 45 -3.11 18.62 -26.68
CA SER A 45 -2.63 17.24 -26.89
C SER A 45 -1.18 17.09 -26.46
N ARG A 46 -0.34 18.05 -26.85
CA ARG A 46 1.07 18.08 -26.44
C ARG A 46 1.21 18.37 -24.95
N LEU A 47 0.40 19.28 -24.42
CA LEU A 47 0.37 19.60 -22.98
C LEU A 47 0.02 18.36 -22.14
N TRP A 48 -0.99 17.61 -22.55
CA TRP A 48 -1.38 16.35 -21.91
C TRP A 48 -0.22 15.34 -21.91
N THR A 49 0.45 15.19 -23.05
CA THR A 49 1.56 14.24 -23.22
C THR A 49 2.73 14.59 -22.29
N GLU A 50 3.07 15.87 -22.16
CA GLU A 50 4.13 16.34 -21.26
C GLU A 50 3.75 16.18 -19.78
N LEU A 51 2.49 16.46 -19.40
CA LEU A 51 2.02 16.21 -18.03
C LEU A 51 2.05 14.72 -17.69
N GLN A 52 1.61 13.86 -18.61
CA GLN A 52 1.66 12.41 -18.41
C GLN A 52 3.10 11.91 -18.28
N ARG A 53 4.03 12.43 -19.08
CA ARG A 53 5.47 12.15 -18.94
C ARG A 53 5.97 12.51 -17.55
N LEU A 54 5.58 13.67 -17.01
CA LEU A 54 5.96 14.07 -15.66
C LEU A 54 5.39 13.12 -14.61
N VAL A 55 4.10 12.83 -14.67
CA VAL A 55 3.42 11.95 -13.70
C VAL A 55 4.06 10.56 -13.67
N VAL A 56 4.28 9.95 -14.84
CA VAL A 56 4.84 8.59 -14.94
C VAL A 56 6.29 8.52 -14.44
N ASN A 57 7.09 9.55 -14.73
CA ASN A 57 8.51 9.58 -14.34
C ASN A 57 8.74 10.15 -12.95
N HIS A 58 7.70 10.66 -12.28
CA HIS A 58 7.85 11.28 -10.97
C HIS A 58 8.22 10.23 -9.91
N PRO A 59 9.34 10.39 -9.18
CA PRO A 59 9.80 9.41 -8.20
C PRO A 59 8.75 9.06 -7.16
N LEU A 60 8.03 10.05 -6.62
CA LEU A 60 6.99 9.82 -5.61
C LEU A 60 5.75 9.11 -6.17
N VAL A 61 5.43 9.30 -7.46
CA VAL A 61 4.27 8.63 -8.05
C VAL A 61 4.61 7.16 -8.24
N ARG A 62 5.78 6.86 -8.81
CA ARG A 62 6.27 5.48 -8.98
C ARG A 62 6.40 4.74 -7.64
N ALA A 63 6.94 5.44 -6.64
CA ALA A 63 7.02 4.99 -5.25
C ALA A 63 5.66 4.58 -4.67
N SER A 64 4.68 5.48 -4.78
CA SER A 64 3.34 5.27 -4.22
C SER A 64 2.60 4.17 -4.97
N TYR A 65 2.83 4.09 -6.28
CA TYR A 65 2.29 3.06 -7.14
C TYR A 65 2.86 1.67 -6.82
N SER A 66 4.18 1.53 -6.68
CA SER A 66 4.81 0.25 -6.31
C SER A 66 4.41 -0.22 -4.91
N ALA A 67 4.15 0.72 -4.00
CA ALA A 67 3.63 0.45 -2.67
C ALA A 67 2.12 0.11 -2.64
N GLY A 68 1.43 0.14 -3.78
CA GLY A 68 -0.01 -0.15 -3.87
C GLY A 68 -0.91 0.94 -3.27
N LEU A 69 -0.40 2.14 -3.02
CA LEU A 69 -1.15 3.23 -2.38
C LEU A 69 -2.06 3.99 -3.35
N LEU A 70 -1.85 3.83 -4.66
CA LEU A 70 -2.57 4.56 -5.71
C LEU A 70 -3.62 3.73 -6.46
N VAL A 71 -3.59 2.41 -6.32
CA VAL A 71 -4.44 1.48 -7.06
C VAL A 71 -5.60 1.05 -6.16
N GLU A 72 -6.84 1.41 -6.51
CA GLU A 72 -8.03 0.70 -6.01
C GLU A 72 -8.23 -0.59 -6.82
N GLU A 73 -9.04 -1.54 -6.33
CA GLU A 73 -9.38 -2.82 -6.99
C GLU A 73 -9.79 -2.60 -8.47
N GLY A 74 -8.81 -2.60 -9.39
CA GLY A 74 -8.97 -2.14 -10.77
C GLY A 74 -7.63 -1.91 -11.49
N ASP A 75 -7.68 -1.75 -12.81
CA ASP A 75 -6.52 -1.84 -13.71
C ASP A 75 -5.40 -0.82 -13.43
N ARG A 76 -4.17 -1.35 -13.51
CA ARG A 76 -2.88 -0.72 -13.21
C ARG A 76 -2.58 0.52 -14.06
N GLY A 77 -3.15 0.62 -15.26
CA GLY A 77 -3.01 1.78 -16.14
C GLY A 77 -3.81 3.01 -15.70
N SER A 78 -4.87 2.85 -14.89
CA SER A 78 -5.78 3.94 -14.54
C SER A 78 -5.13 5.02 -13.68
N ALA A 79 -4.32 4.63 -12.70
CA ALA A 79 -3.80 5.55 -11.68
C ALA A 79 -2.94 6.70 -12.26
N TYR A 80 -2.11 6.43 -13.27
CA TYR A 80 -1.30 7.46 -13.92
C TYR A 80 -2.15 8.43 -14.74
N LEU A 81 -3.17 7.91 -15.44
CA LEU A 81 -4.10 8.73 -16.23
C LEU A 81 -4.96 9.60 -15.33
N ASP A 82 -5.46 9.05 -14.23
CA ASP A 82 -6.30 9.77 -13.27
C ASP A 82 -5.50 10.90 -12.59
N LEU A 83 -4.25 10.62 -12.17
CA LEU A 83 -3.35 11.66 -11.65
C LEU A 83 -3.00 12.71 -12.69
N THR A 84 -2.82 12.32 -13.95
CA THR A 84 -2.56 13.28 -15.05
C THR A 84 -3.76 14.19 -15.27
N GLN A 85 -4.96 13.61 -15.28
CA GLN A 85 -6.22 14.34 -15.41
C GLN A 85 -6.42 15.32 -14.25
N GLU A 86 -6.22 14.85 -13.02
CA GLU A 86 -6.40 15.67 -11.83
C GLU A 86 -5.34 16.78 -11.74
N LEU A 87 -4.10 16.51 -12.13
CA LEU A 87 -3.04 17.51 -12.26
C LEU A 87 -3.42 18.57 -13.29
N PHE A 88 -3.88 18.17 -14.47
CA PHE A 88 -4.33 19.09 -15.52
C PHE A 88 -5.46 20.00 -15.02
N VAL A 89 -6.51 19.43 -14.41
CA VAL A 89 -7.64 20.18 -13.86
C VAL A 89 -7.20 21.11 -12.71
N THR A 90 -6.27 20.66 -11.87
CA THR A 90 -5.72 21.47 -10.78
C THR A 90 -4.93 22.68 -11.30
N LEU A 91 -4.06 22.46 -12.30
CA LEU A 91 -3.30 23.54 -12.93
C LEU A 91 -4.21 24.53 -13.63
N LEU A 92 -5.25 24.04 -14.32
CA LEU A 92 -6.22 24.88 -15.02
C LEU A 92 -7.08 25.70 -14.05
N SER A 93 -7.63 25.07 -13.00
CA SER A 93 -8.49 25.74 -12.01
C SER A 93 -7.77 26.80 -11.20
N LYS A 94 -6.46 26.63 -10.97
CA LYS A 94 -5.58 27.63 -10.34
C LYS A 94 -5.01 28.65 -11.33
N SER A 95 -5.38 28.58 -12.61
CA SER A 95 -4.83 29.42 -13.69
C SER A 95 -3.30 29.40 -13.78
N ARG A 96 -2.66 28.27 -13.43
CA ARG A 96 -1.20 28.14 -13.39
C ARG A 96 -0.55 28.27 -14.76
N PHE A 97 -1.20 27.74 -15.79
CA PHE A 97 -0.70 27.86 -17.16
C PHE A 97 -0.54 29.31 -17.62
N GLN A 98 -1.50 30.18 -17.26
CA GLN A 98 -1.41 31.61 -17.56
C GLN A 98 -0.31 32.27 -16.72
N HIS A 99 -0.24 31.95 -15.42
CA HIS A 99 0.80 32.46 -14.53
C HIS A 99 2.21 32.15 -15.04
N TYR A 100 2.45 30.97 -15.61
CA TYR A 100 3.75 30.59 -16.18
C TYR A 100 4.14 31.49 -17.37
N LEU A 101 3.17 31.87 -18.20
CA LEU A 101 3.39 32.78 -19.33
C LEU A 101 3.58 34.23 -18.86
N ASP A 102 2.74 34.68 -17.94
CA ASP A 102 2.77 36.06 -17.41
C ASP A 102 4.05 36.35 -16.61
N SER A 103 4.58 35.33 -15.94
CA SER A 103 5.83 35.41 -15.17
C SER A 103 7.07 35.12 -16.02
N GLU A 104 6.91 34.92 -17.32
CA GLU A 104 7.98 34.62 -18.29
C GLU A 104 8.87 33.43 -17.88
N MET A 105 8.27 32.40 -17.27
CA MET A 105 9.01 31.23 -16.83
C MET A 105 9.56 30.42 -18.00
N THR A 106 10.77 29.91 -17.83
CA THR A 106 11.43 29.00 -18.77
C THR A 106 10.83 27.59 -18.72
N ASP A 107 11.06 26.79 -19.76
CA ASP A 107 10.59 25.39 -19.82
C ASP A 107 11.04 24.55 -18.62
N SER A 108 12.28 24.75 -18.16
CA SER A 108 12.84 24.05 -17.00
C SER A 108 12.20 24.50 -15.68
N GLU A 109 11.90 25.79 -15.53
CA GLU A 109 11.21 26.33 -14.36
C GLU A 109 9.76 25.83 -14.27
N ILE A 110 9.05 25.81 -15.40
CA ILE A 110 7.68 25.26 -15.48
C ILE A 110 7.68 23.79 -15.10
N GLU A 111 8.58 23.00 -15.67
CA GLU A 111 8.70 21.57 -15.37
C GLU A 111 9.03 21.34 -13.89
N CYS A 112 9.93 22.15 -13.33
CA CYS A 112 10.31 22.11 -11.91
C CYS A 112 9.12 22.44 -11.00
N GLU A 113 8.37 23.51 -11.28
CA GLU A 113 7.20 23.88 -10.47
C GLU A 113 6.10 22.81 -10.56
N ILE A 114 5.78 22.31 -11.76
CA ILE A 114 4.77 21.26 -11.93
C ILE A 114 5.19 19.99 -11.18
N SER A 115 6.43 19.53 -11.36
CA SER A 115 6.93 18.28 -10.79
C SER A 115 7.11 18.37 -9.27
N GLN A 116 7.88 19.35 -8.79
CA GLN A 116 8.29 19.43 -7.39
C GLN A 116 7.23 20.03 -6.47
N ILE A 117 6.35 20.88 -6.99
CA ILE A 117 5.35 21.59 -6.17
C ILE A 117 3.96 21.03 -6.44
N GLU A 118 3.42 21.19 -7.66
CA GLU A 118 2.01 20.91 -7.91
C GLU A 118 1.68 19.41 -7.85
N LEU A 119 2.46 18.57 -8.55
CA LEU A 119 2.28 17.12 -8.52
C LEU A 119 2.55 16.52 -7.14
N THR A 120 3.59 17.00 -6.45
CA THR A 120 3.89 16.55 -5.08
C THR A 120 2.77 16.91 -4.11
N ASN A 121 2.20 18.11 -4.22
CA ASN A 121 1.07 18.54 -3.39
C ASN A 121 -0.20 17.73 -3.68
N LEU A 122 -0.50 17.51 -4.97
CA LEU A 122 -1.63 16.70 -5.41
C LEU A 122 -1.53 15.28 -4.82
N LEU A 123 -0.40 14.61 -5.03
CA LEU A 123 -0.16 13.26 -4.53
C LEU A 123 -0.26 13.20 -3.00
N THR A 124 0.33 14.17 -2.30
CA THR A 124 0.26 14.23 -0.84
C THR A 124 -1.18 14.44 -0.33
N ALA A 125 -1.97 15.24 -1.03
CA ALA A 125 -3.37 15.46 -0.70
C ALA A 125 -4.21 14.20 -0.92
N GLU A 126 -4.03 13.52 -2.05
CA GLU A 126 -4.74 12.28 -2.36
C GLU A 126 -4.40 11.16 -1.38
N LEU A 127 -3.12 10.94 -1.11
CA LEU A 127 -2.70 9.96 -0.10
C LEU A 127 -3.26 10.28 1.29
N ARG A 128 -3.44 11.57 1.63
CA ARG A 128 -4.02 11.99 2.92
C ARG A 128 -5.52 11.69 3.01
N LYS A 129 -6.24 11.87 1.90
CA LYS A 129 -7.67 11.53 1.83
C LYS A 129 -7.89 10.02 1.92
N ARG A 130 -7.08 9.24 1.18
CA ARG A 130 -7.21 7.78 1.11
C ARG A 130 -6.74 7.05 2.38
N HIS A 131 -5.72 7.60 3.04
CA HIS A 131 -5.11 6.96 4.20
C HIS A 131 -4.95 7.96 5.37
N PRO A 132 -6.06 8.50 5.91
CA PRO A 132 -6.01 9.55 6.94
C PRO A 132 -5.34 9.06 8.25
N GLU A 133 -5.54 7.80 8.58
CA GLU A 133 -5.04 7.18 9.82
C GLU A 133 -3.52 7.08 9.86
N SER A 134 -2.91 6.67 8.76
CA SER A 134 -1.47 6.54 8.66
C SER A 134 -0.77 7.90 8.69
N TYR A 135 -1.36 8.95 8.09
CA TYR A 135 -0.88 10.33 8.25
C TYR A 135 -0.98 10.81 9.70
N ARG A 136 -2.12 10.52 10.36
CA ARG A 136 -2.35 10.88 11.76
C ARG A 136 -1.30 10.23 12.66
N LEU A 137 -1.02 8.94 12.46
CA LEU A 137 -0.02 8.21 13.24
C LEU A 137 1.40 8.68 12.98
N ALA A 138 1.79 8.88 11.71
CA ALA A 138 3.09 9.42 11.37
C ALA A 138 3.36 10.76 12.06
N ARG A 139 2.36 11.66 12.09
CA ARG A 139 2.45 12.93 12.82
C ARG A 139 2.61 12.71 14.32
N ARG A 140 1.81 11.84 14.93
CA ARG A 140 1.87 11.53 16.36
C ARG A 140 3.23 10.95 16.78
N ILE A 141 3.77 9.99 16.02
CA ILE A 141 5.11 9.41 16.25
C ILE A 141 6.17 10.52 16.26
N SER A 142 6.08 11.44 15.29
CA SER A 142 7.01 12.58 15.19
C SER A 142 6.93 13.53 16.38
N THR A 143 5.72 13.78 16.88
CA THR A 143 5.54 14.65 18.04
C THR A 143 6.09 13.98 19.28
N ILE A 144 5.76 12.71 19.51
CA ILE A 144 6.21 11.94 20.69
C ILE A 144 7.74 11.86 20.73
N ILE A 145 8.40 11.52 19.62
CA ILE A 145 9.87 11.42 19.59
C ILE A 145 10.57 12.76 19.87
N GLN A 146 9.91 13.88 19.58
CA GLN A 146 10.44 15.23 19.83
C GLN A 146 10.14 15.74 21.25
N SER A 147 8.99 15.41 21.82
CA SER A 147 8.53 15.99 23.08
C SER A 147 8.75 15.10 24.30
N SER A 148 8.87 13.78 24.12
CA SER A 148 9.07 12.86 25.24
C SER A 148 10.51 12.90 25.77
N ALA A 149 10.63 12.81 27.09
CA ALA A 149 11.90 12.73 27.80
C ALA A 149 12.62 11.38 27.63
N ASN A 150 11.98 10.36 27.06
CA ASN A 150 12.56 9.03 26.84
C ASN A 150 13.46 8.95 25.60
N PHE A 151 13.36 9.94 24.71
CA PHE A 151 14.13 9.98 23.47
C PHE A 151 15.12 11.13 23.47
N ARG A 152 16.17 10.96 22.67
CA ARG A 152 17.11 12.04 22.41
C ARG A 152 17.58 12.00 20.96
N ARG A 153 17.98 13.17 20.47
CA ARG A 153 18.64 13.29 19.18
C ARG A 153 20.09 12.83 19.27
N VAL A 154 20.53 11.99 18.33
CA VAL A 154 21.88 11.41 18.30
C VAL A 154 22.76 12.08 17.23
N ASP A 155 22.18 12.88 16.34
CA ASP A 155 22.93 13.73 15.39
C ASP A 155 23.60 14.91 16.12
N ALA A 156 24.70 14.65 16.85
CA ALA A 156 25.49 15.66 17.57
C ALA A 156 26.88 15.89 16.96
N GLY A 157 27.18 15.29 15.79
CA GLY A 157 28.51 15.37 15.14
C GLY A 157 28.64 16.35 13.96
N ALA A 158 27.54 16.93 13.48
CA ALA A 158 27.55 18.05 12.56
C ALA A 158 26.97 19.24 13.33
N GLY A 159 27.68 20.37 13.36
CA GLY A 159 27.45 21.47 14.29
C GLY A 159 25.98 21.88 14.46
N GLU A 160 25.70 22.54 15.58
CA GLU A 160 24.38 23.07 15.96
C GLU A 160 23.74 24.00 14.87
N ASP A 161 24.46 24.31 13.79
CA ASP A 161 24.15 25.26 12.73
C ASP A 161 23.79 24.66 11.36
N GLU A 162 23.03 23.56 11.28
CA GLU A 162 22.26 23.26 10.05
C GLU A 162 20.74 23.41 10.28
N PRO A 163 20.23 24.67 10.28
CA PRO A 163 18.80 24.96 10.49
C PRO A 163 17.87 24.39 9.39
N HIS A 164 18.42 23.83 8.31
CA HIS A 164 17.66 23.39 7.13
C HIS A 164 17.41 21.88 7.04
N ARG A 165 17.86 21.07 8.02
CA ARG A 165 17.65 19.61 7.92
C ARG A 165 16.18 19.25 8.23
N ARG A 166 15.52 18.66 7.23
CA ARG A 166 14.11 18.26 7.31
C ARG A 166 13.91 17.33 8.51
N LEU A 167 12.80 17.49 9.22
CA LEU A 167 12.48 16.69 10.42
C LEU A 167 12.60 15.19 10.18
N VAL A 168 12.20 14.73 8.99
CA VAL A 168 12.23 13.33 8.57
C VAL A 168 13.63 12.72 8.55
N ASP A 169 14.69 13.53 8.40
CA ASP A 169 16.07 13.05 8.28
C ASP A 169 16.84 13.15 9.61
N ARG A 170 16.18 13.59 10.68
CA ARG A 170 16.77 13.67 12.03
C ARG A 170 16.80 12.30 12.68
N VAL A 171 17.91 11.96 13.33
CA VAL A 171 18.16 10.66 13.97
C VAL A 171 17.91 10.73 15.47
N TYR A 172 17.09 9.80 15.95
CA TYR A 172 16.74 9.64 17.36
C TYR A 172 17.15 8.27 17.87
N GLY A 173 17.36 8.19 19.18
CA GLY A 173 17.53 6.96 19.93
C GLY A 173 16.99 7.10 21.34
N LEU A 174 17.06 6.02 22.11
CA LEU A 174 16.68 6.06 23.52
C LEU A 174 17.65 6.94 24.31
N ARG A 175 17.12 7.62 25.33
CA ARG A 175 17.88 8.61 26.09
C ARG A 175 19.07 8.00 26.83
N GLU A 176 18.94 6.78 27.32
CA GLU A 176 19.96 6.04 28.06
C GLU A 176 21.10 5.49 27.19
N TRP A 177 20.96 5.52 25.87
CA TRP A 177 22.01 5.02 24.97
C TRP A 177 23.29 5.87 25.06
N ARG A 178 24.37 5.46 24.40
CA ARG A 178 25.57 6.29 24.25
C ARG A 178 25.53 7.11 22.96
N ALA A 179 26.17 8.27 22.96
CA ALA A 179 26.09 9.21 21.82
C ALA A 179 26.78 8.66 20.57
N ASP A 180 27.72 7.74 20.76
CA ASP A 180 28.53 7.05 19.75
C ASP A 180 27.90 5.72 19.27
N LYS A 181 26.62 5.47 19.57
CA LYS A 181 25.97 4.21 19.16
C LYS A 181 25.93 4.10 17.63
N SER A 182 26.51 3.02 17.11
CA SER A 182 26.62 2.77 15.67
C SER A 182 25.25 2.61 15.01
N ARG A 183 25.12 3.12 13.78
CA ARG A 183 23.93 2.91 12.95
C ARG A 183 23.99 1.55 12.25
N ARG A 184 22.84 0.89 12.16
CA ARG A 184 22.66 -0.35 11.37
C ARG A 184 22.04 -0.05 10.00
N ALA A 185 22.17 -1.01 9.09
CA ALA A 185 21.56 -0.94 7.77
C ALA A 185 20.03 -1.13 7.85
N GLN A 186 19.28 -0.47 6.97
CA GLN A 186 17.81 -0.48 6.97
C GLN A 186 17.21 -1.90 6.93
N ALA A 187 17.75 -2.81 6.11
CA ALA A 187 17.27 -4.18 6.02
C ALA A 187 17.39 -4.95 7.36
N GLU A 188 18.47 -4.70 8.12
CA GLU A 188 18.68 -5.32 9.44
C GLU A 188 17.68 -4.76 10.48
N LEU A 189 17.33 -3.48 10.36
CA LEU A 189 16.32 -2.87 11.23
C LEU A 189 14.94 -3.51 11.02
N GLU A 190 14.55 -3.71 9.76
CA GLU A 190 13.25 -4.31 9.39
C GLU A 190 13.12 -5.75 9.91
N GLU A 191 14.16 -6.57 9.75
CA GLU A 191 14.20 -7.95 10.26
C GLU A 191 14.04 -7.99 11.79
N ARG A 192 14.79 -7.16 12.52
CA ARG A 192 14.71 -7.13 13.99
C ARG A 192 13.35 -6.68 14.51
N VAL A 193 12.73 -5.72 13.84
CA VAL A 193 11.41 -5.23 14.24
C VAL A 193 10.34 -6.31 14.04
N GLN A 194 10.53 -7.28 13.14
CA GLN A 194 9.60 -8.44 12.97
C GLN A 194 9.47 -9.30 14.23
N MET A 195 10.44 -9.24 15.15
CA MET A 195 10.37 -9.93 16.43
C MET A 195 9.35 -9.30 17.39
N ILE A 196 8.95 -8.05 17.15
CA ILE A 196 7.95 -7.36 17.97
C ILE A 196 6.55 -7.82 17.53
N PRO A 197 5.72 -8.35 18.44
CA PRO A 197 4.34 -8.70 18.11
C PRO A 197 3.58 -7.50 17.58
N VAL A 198 2.80 -7.72 16.51
CA VAL A 198 1.88 -6.70 15.99
C VAL A 198 0.83 -6.40 17.07
N ARG A 199 0.68 -5.12 17.43
CA ARG A 199 -0.31 -4.72 18.43
C ARG A 199 -1.73 -4.88 17.87
N GLN A 200 -2.63 -5.44 18.67
CA GLN A 200 -4.01 -5.69 18.28
C GLN A 200 -4.75 -4.36 18.01
N ARG A 201 -5.59 -4.34 16.97
CA ARG A 201 -6.44 -3.19 16.63
C ARG A 201 -7.52 -3.00 17.70
N ASP A 202 -7.47 -1.92 18.48
CA ASP A 202 -8.72 -1.30 18.97
C ASP A 202 -9.23 -0.42 17.82
N THR A 203 -10.03 -1.02 16.95
CA THR A 203 -10.75 -0.30 15.90
C THR A 203 -12.17 -0.06 16.35
N ARG A 204 -12.58 1.20 16.40
CA ARG A 204 -13.98 1.57 16.55
C ARG A 204 -14.47 2.18 15.25
N MET A 205 -15.68 1.83 14.88
CA MET A 205 -16.41 2.47 13.78
C MET A 205 -16.77 3.89 14.23
N VAL A 206 -16.43 4.90 13.44
CA VAL A 206 -16.74 6.31 13.77
C VAL A 206 -17.52 6.95 12.62
N GLY A 207 -18.60 7.66 12.97
CA GLY A 207 -19.33 8.53 12.04
C GLY A 207 -20.17 7.80 10.97
N CYS A 208 -20.68 8.57 10.01
CA CYS A 208 -21.54 8.10 8.91
C CYS A 208 -20.75 7.48 7.73
N THR A 209 -19.41 7.47 7.77
CA THR A 209 -18.57 6.94 6.68
C THR A 209 -18.14 5.49 6.88
N GLY A 210 -18.24 4.95 8.10
CA GLY A 210 -17.95 3.54 8.38
C GLY A 210 -16.45 3.19 8.42
N ASP A 211 -15.55 4.17 8.51
CA ASP A 211 -14.11 3.90 8.56
C ASP A 211 -13.67 3.44 9.96
N ALA A 212 -12.79 2.44 10.00
CA ALA A 212 -12.22 1.91 11.23
C ALA A 212 -10.99 2.74 11.66
N GLN A 213 -11.12 3.47 12.78
CA GLN A 213 -10.01 4.25 13.34
C GLN A 213 -9.21 3.43 14.35
N ILE A 214 -7.88 3.46 14.28
CA ILE A 214 -7.04 2.85 15.31
C ILE A 214 -6.96 3.74 16.54
N ILE A 215 -7.37 3.19 17.67
CA ILE A 215 -7.32 3.85 18.95
C ILE A 215 -6.07 3.34 19.68
N ILE A 216 -5.05 4.18 19.73
CA ILE A 216 -3.84 3.96 20.52
C ILE A 216 -3.56 5.23 21.31
N SER A 217 -3.36 5.12 22.62
CA SER A 217 -3.02 6.27 23.46
C SER A 217 -1.60 6.77 23.16
N ASN A 218 -1.23 7.97 23.65
CA ASN A 218 0.14 8.44 23.46
C ASN A 218 1.16 7.62 24.25
N SER A 219 0.80 7.15 25.45
CA SER A 219 1.66 6.25 26.24
C SER A 219 1.87 4.92 25.54
N ASP A 220 0.81 4.30 25.01
CA ASP A 220 0.94 3.03 24.30
C ASP A 220 1.77 3.18 23.02
N LEU A 221 1.59 4.28 22.30
CA LEU A 221 2.37 4.58 21.10
C LEU A 221 3.84 4.85 21.45
N GLU A 222 4.09 5.52 22.56
CA GLU A 222 5.44 5.75 23.09
C GLU A 222 6.12 4.44 23.47
N ASP A 223 5.43 3.55 24.20
CA ASP A 223 5.94 2.22 24.55
C ASP A 223 6.29 1.41 23.30
N LEU A 224 5.48 1.51 22.24
CA LEU A 224 5.78 0.85 20.97
C LEU A 224 7.03 1.43 20.30
N ILE A 225 7.20 2.76 20.32
CA ILE A 225 8.41 3.41 19.79
C ILE A 225 9.64 2.92 20.58
N VAL A 226 9.54 2.80 21.90
CA VAL A 226 10.61 2.25 22.74
C VAL A 226 10.93 0.82 22.34
N SER A 227 9.93 -0.07 22.26
CA SER A 227 10.14 -1.47 21.85
C SER A 227 10.80 -1.58 20.48
N VAL A 228 10.42 -0.73 19.52
CA VAL A 228 11.03 -0.67 18.18
C VAL A 228 12.50 -0.28 18.26
N LEU A 229 12.84 0.77 19.01
CA LEU A 229 14.23 1.19 19.18
C LEU A 229 15.06 0.13 19.93
N GLU A 230 14.50 -0.50 20.96
CA GLU A 230 15.15 -1.60 21.69
C GLU A 230 15.46 -2.78 20.76
N ALA A 231 14.50 -3.20 19.94
CA ALA A 231 14.70 -4.28 18.98
C ALA A 231 15.74 -3.92 17.91
N CYS A 232 15.66 -2.71 17.35
CA CYS A 232 16.63 -2.21 16.39
C CYS A 232 18.05 -2.13 16.97
N ASP A 233 18.18 -1.82 18.26
CA ASP A 233 19.46 -1.60 18.94
C ASP A 233 20.37 -0.64 18.14
N SER A 234 19.79 0.44 17.59
CA SER A 234 20.46 1.41 16.74
C SER A 234 19.68 2.71 16.71
N PRO A 235 20.32 3.89 16.66
CA PRO A 235 19.64 5.14 16.33
C PRO A 235 19.00 5.06 14.94
N VAL A 236 17.82 5.65 14.77
CA VAL A 236 17.02 5.59 13.54
C VAL A 236 16.55 7.00 13.18
N ASP A 237 16.55 7.35 11.89
CA ASP A 237 15.95 8.60 11.43
C ASP A 237 14.42 8.56 11.56
N VAL A 238 13.80 9.74 11.72
CA VAL A 238 12.36 9.86 11.96
C VAL A 238 11.54 9.19 10.84
N ARG A 239 12.03 9.19 9.59
CA ARG A 239 11.36 8.54 8.47
C ARG A 239 11.30 7.03 8.67
N SER A 240 12.46 6.39 8.82
CA SER A 240 12.53 4.94 9.04
C SER A 240 11.82 4.52 10.32
N LEU A 241 11.93 5.31 11.40
CA LEU A 241 11.28 5.01 12.67
C LEU A 241 9.75 4.99 12.55
N ARG A 242 9.16 5.95 11.82
CA ARG A 242 7.70 5.93 11.56
C ARG A 242 7.29 4.67 10.84
N SER A 243 8.05 4.28 9.80
CA SER A 243 7.78 3.08 9.02
C SER A 243 7.79 1.82 9.89
N LEU A 244 8.84 1.65 10.69
CA LEU A 244 9.02 0.50 11.57
C LEU A 244 7.90 0.43 12.63
N VAL A 245 7.56 1.55 13.26
CA VAL A 245 6.46 1.62 14.24
C VAL A 245 5.11 1.32 13.58
N MET A 246 4.85 1.92 12.42
CA MET A 246 3.62 1.71 11.68
C MET A 246 3.52 0.30 11.11
N SER A 247 4.62 -0.43 10.89
CA SER A 247 4.59 -1.84 10.52
C SER A 247 4.17 -2.78 11.66
N ARG A 248 4.23 -2.30 12.91
CA ARG A 248 3.78 -3.02 14.13
C ARG A 248 2.41 -2.58 14.62
N LEU A 249 1.89 -1.51 14.04
CA LEU A 249 0.48 -1.24 13.99
C LEU A 249 -0.03 -1.89 12.70
N PRO A 250 -1.18 -2.54 12.66
CA PRO A 250 -1.74 -3.00 11.39
C PRO A 250 -2.28 -1.77 10.65
N VAL A 251 -1.39 -0.93 10.14
CA VAL A 251 -1.61 0.36 9.48
C VAL A 251 -0.71 0.37 8.27
N MET A 252 -1.24 0.79 7.12
CA MET A 252 -0.39 0.96 5.94
C MET A 252 0.58 2.12 6.16
N ASP A 253 1.86 1.92 5.91
CA ASP A 253 2.80 3.03 5.91
C ASP A 253 2.64 3.87 4.64
N ILE A 254 2.39 5.18 4.79
CA ILE A 254 2.28 6.09 3.64
C ILE A 254 3.61 6.77 3.34
N TYR A 255 4.68 6.54 4.09
CA TYR A 255 5.97 7.10 3.72
C TYR A 255 6.55 6.39 2.48
N LEU A 256 6.04 6.84 1.32
CA LEU A 256 6.76 7.25 0.13
C LEU A 256 8.18 6.69 0.06
N VAL A 257 8.36 5.71 -0.82
CA VAL A 257 9.68 5.22 -1.28
C VAL A 257 10.58 6.44 -1.52
N PRO A 258 11.86 6.39 -1.08
CA PRO A 258 12.76 7.54 -1.10
C PRO A 258 12.79 8.26 -2.46
N ILE A 259 12.87 9.60 -2.42
CA ILE A 259 13.37 10.44 -3.54
C ILE A 259 14.90 10.21 -3.75
N GLY A 260 15.55 9.39 -2.90
CA GLY A 260 16.92 8.94 -3.10
C GLY A 260 16.93 7.75 -4.04
N GLY A 261 17.27 8.01 -5.30
CA GLY A 261 17.18 7.08 -6.42
C GLY A 261 17.86 5.74 -6.20
N GLY A 262 17.17 4.68 -6.66
CA GLY A 262 17.88 3.66 -7.42
C GLY A 262 18.12 4.26 -8.81
N ASP A 263 19.39 4.49 -9.14
CA ASP A 263 19.89 4.77 -10.50
C ASP A 263 19.71 3.52 -11.40
N ASP A 264 18.55 2.89 -11.37
CA ASP A 264 18.18 1.92 -12.40
C ASP A 264 17.69 2.73 -13.59
N GLU A 265 18.68 3.23 -14.33
CA GLU A 265 18.57 3.61 -15.73
C GLU A 265 17.85 2.50 -16.50
N ASP A 266 16.56 2.69 -16.72
CA ASP A 266 15.96 2.53 -18.03
C ASP A 266 14.62 3.25 -18.02
N GLY A 267 14.61 4.43 -18.61
CA GLY A 267 13.39 5.06 -19.08
C GLY A 267 12.78 4.16 -20.15
N LYS A 268 12.01 3.16 -19.74
CA LYS A 268 11.20 2.36 -20.65
C LYS A 268 10.27 3.33 -21.36
N ALA A 269 10.54 3.57 -22.65
CA ALA A 269 9.60 4.19 -23.56
C ALA A 269 8.34 3.33 -23.52
N PHE A 270 7.30 3.84 -22.86
CA PHE A 270 6.00 3.19 -22.83
C PHE A 270 5.14 3.83 -23.91
N GLU A 271 4.77 3.01 -24.88
CA GLU A 271 3.73 3.33 -25.86
C GLU A 271 2.37 2.95 -25.23
N PRO A 272 1.43 3.90 -25.06
CA PRO A 272 0.24 3.67 -24.29
C PRO A 272 -0.77 2.84 -25.10
N VAL A 273 -0.94 1.57 -24.72
CA VAL A 273 -2.17 0.85 -25.02
C VAL A 273 -3.14 1.17 -23.88
N ASP A 274 -4.28 1.76 -24.24
CA ASP A 274 -5.40 1.94 -23.32
C ASP A 274 -5.86 0.55 -22.84
N GLY A 275 -5.50 0.21 -21.59
CA GLY A 275 -5.87 -1.05 -20.93
C GLY A 275 -7.20 -0.98 -20.18
N ARG A 276 -7.90 0.16 -20.24
CA ARG A 276 -9.18 0.33 -19.57
C ARG A 276 -10.15 -0.74 -20.05
N GLU A 277 -10.87 -1.35 -19.10
CA GLU A 277 -12.00 -2.20 -19.44
C GLU A 277 -12.94 -1.39 -20.31
N ASN A 278 -13.09 -1.80 -21.56
CA ASN A 278 -14.08 -1.21 -22.41
C ASN A 278 -15.48 -1.55 -21.84
N PRO A 279 -16.53 -0.80 -22.21
CA PRO A 279 -17.87 -1.03 -21.68
C PRO A 279 -18.36 -2.47 -21.88
N GLU A 280 -17.90 -3.15 -22.94
CA GLU A 280 -18.22 -4.55 -23.21
C GLU A 280 -17.51 -5.50 -22.25
N GLN A 281 -16.24 -5.27 -21.89
CA GLN A 281 -15.51 -6.04 -20.91
C GLN A 281 -16.11 -5.88 -19.50
N SER A 282 -16.49 -4.66 -19.12
CA SER A 282 -17.18 -4.41 -17.86
C SER A 282 -18.57 -5.09 -17.82
N LEU A 283 -19.28 -5.14 -18.94
CA LEU A 283 -20.53 -5.90 -19.06
C LEU A 283 -20.28 -7.40 -18.95
N LEU A 284 -19.30 -7.94 -19.68
CA LEU A 284 -18.93 -9.36 -19.64
C LEU A 284 -18.50 -9.80 -18.24
N ARG A 285 -17.80 -8.94 -17.49
CA ARG A 285 -17.41 -9.19 -16.10
C ARG A 285 -18.62 -9.23 -15.17
N ARG A 286 -19.56 -8.29 -15.32
CA ARG A 286 -20.82 -8.32 -14.55
C ARG A 286 -21.68 -9.53 -14.90
N GLU A 287 -21.72 -9.92 -16.17
CA GLU A 287 -22.38 -11.13 -16.63
C GLU A 287 -21.70 -12.40 -16.08
N SER A 288 -20.37 -12.42 -15.96
CA SER A 288 -19.65 -13.54 -15.34
C SER A 288 -19.86 -13.59 -13.82
N GLU A 289 -19.89 -12.44 -13.15
CA GLU A 289 -20.24 -12.29 -11.72
C GLU A 289 -21.67 -12.75 -11.43
N ASP A 290 -22.64 -12.36 -12.26
CA ASP A 290 -24.04 -12.81 -12.15
C ASP A 290 -24.18 -14.29 -12.55
N GLY A 291 -23.39 -14.74 -13.54
CA GLY A 291 -23.26 -16.13 -13.93
C GLY A 291 -22.67 -17.02 -12.84
N ALA A 292 -21.89 -16.46 -11.92
CA ALA A 292 -21.24 -17.21 -10.84
C ALA A 292 -22.25 -17.87 -9.89
N ALA A 293 -23.44 -17.27 -9.74
CA ALA A 293 -24.53 -17.87 -8.98
C ALA A 293 -25.04 -19.19 -9.60
N ASN A 294 -24.91 -19.37 -10.93
CA ASN A 294 -25.36 -20.58 -11.61
C ASN A 294 -24.46 -21.80 -11.33
N TYR A 295 -23.22 -21.59 -10.86
CA TYR A 295 -22.35 -22.69 -10.43
C TYR A 295 -22.82 -23.36 -9.14
N VAL A 296 -23.72 -22.74 -8.37
CA VAL A 296 -24.24 -23.31 -7.12
C VAL A 296 -24.96 -24.63 -7.37
N ASP A 297 -25.85 -24.69 -8.36
CA ASP A 297 -26.60 -25.91 -8.66
C ASP A 297 -25.70 -27.01 -9.25
N GLU A 298 -24.64 -26.65 -9.98
CA GLU A 298 -23.63 -27.61 -10.43
C GLU A 298 -22.80 -28.16 -9.28
N PHE A 299 -22.33 -27.28 -8.38
CA PHE A 299 -21.59 -27.65 -7.19
C PHE A 299 -22.40 -28.59 -6.28
N LEU A 300 -23.67 -28.26 -6.00
CA LEU A 300 -24.56 -29.09 -5.19
C LEU A 300 -24.84 -30.45 -5.85
N ARG A 301 -25.00 -30.51 -7.18
CA ARG A 301 -25.08 -31.79 -7.92
C ARG A 301 -23.79 -32.59 -7.81
N GLY A 302 -22.63 -31.95 -7.90
CA GLY A 302 -21.32 -32.57 -7.70
C GLY A 302 -21.17 -33.18 -6.30
N LEU A 303 -21.63 -32.46 -5.28
CA LEU A 303 -21.72 -32.96 -3.91
C LEU A 303 -22.65 -34.17 -3.77
N HIS A 304 -23.84 -34.13 -4.39
CA HIS A 304 -24.77 -35.26 -4.37
C HIS A 304 -24.19 -36.50 -5.08
N ALA A 305 -23.48 -36.29 -6.19
CA ALA A 305 -22.75 -37.34 -6.91
C ALA A 305 -21.58 -37.93 -6.08
N ALA A 306 -20.88 -37.10 -5.31
CA ALA A 306 -19.76 -37.51 -4.46
C ALA A 306 -20.17 -38.47 -3.32
N VAL A 307 -21.45 -38.47 -2.93
CA VAL A 307 -22.04 -39.44 -1.99
C VAL A 307 -22.83 -40.55 -2.70
N ARG A 308 -22.64 -40.68 -4.02
CA ARG A 308 -23.31 -41.67 -4.89
C ARG A 308 -24.84 -41.61 -4.81
N GLY A 309 -25.39 -40.40 -4.64
CA GLY A 309 -26.83 -40.16 -4.59
C GLY A 309 -27.55 -40.67 -3.34
N LYS A 310 -26.81 -40.95 -2.25
CA LYS A 310 -27.42 -41.34 -0.97
C LYS A 310 -27.91 -40.11 -0.21
N SER A 311 -29.23 -39.85 -0.21
CA SER A 311 -29.85 -38.65 0.38
C SER A 311 -29.40 -38.39 1.82
N LYS A 312 -29.51 -39.37 2.73
CA LYS A 312 -29.08 -39.19 4.14
C LYS A 312 -27.59 -38.84 4.32
N GLN A 313 -26.73 -39.24 3.38
CA GLN A 313 -25.30 -38.86 3.41
C GLN A 313 -25.09 -37.49 2.80
N TYR A 314 -25.89 -37.13 1.81
CA TYR A 314 -25.92 -35.80 1.23
C TYR A 314 -26.38 -34.76 2.25
N ASP A 315 -27.46 -35.01 2.98
CA ASP A 315 -28.01 -34.11 4.00
C ASP A 315 -26.96 -33.81 5.09
N ARG A 316 -26.25 -34.84 5.57
CA ARG A 316 -25.13 -34.69 6.50
C ARG A 316 -23.97 -33.89 5.90
N MET A 317 -23.68 -34.09 4.62
CA MET A 317 -22.62 -33.35 3.93
C MET A 317 -22.99 -31.88 3.73
N LEU A 318 -24.27 -31.56 3.46
CA LEU A 318 -24.79 -30.19 3.47
C LEU A 318 -24.71 -29.56 4.86
N GLY A 319 -25.00 -30.33 5.90
CA GLY A 319 -24.79 -29.91 7.28
C GLY A 319 -23.33 -29.55 7.57
N VAL A 320 -22.37 -30.36 7.12
CA VAL A 320 -20.94 -30.06 7.24
C VAL A 320 -20.56 -28.81 6.44
N LEU A 321 -21.07 -28.68 5.20
CA LEU A 321 -20.86 -27.49 4.37
C LEU A 321 -21.34 -26.21 5.10
N TRP A 322 -22.53 -26.27 5.70
CA TRP A 322 -23.09 -25.15 6.45
C TRP A 322 -22.26 -24.78 7.66
N TYR A 323 -22.04 -25.73 8.56
CA TYR A 323 -21.40 -25.45 9.83
C TYR A 323 -19.91 -25.14 9.73
N CYS A 324 -19.21 -25.69 8.73
CA CYS A 324 -17.77 -25.48 8.58
C CYS A 324 -17.41 -24.32 7.64
N TYR A 325 -18.29 -23.93 6.71
CA TYR A 325 -17.95 -22.95 5.67
C TYR A 325 -18.94 -21.79 5.52
N LEU A 326 -20.24 -22.00 5.73
CA LEU A 326 -21.25 -20.98 5.41
C LEU A 326 -21.84 -20.28 6.63
N SER A 327 -21.78 -20.89 7.81
CA SER A 327 -22.35 -20.35 9.04
C SER A 327 -21.53 -19.15 9.54
N PRO A 328 -22.18 -18.03 9.89
CA PRO A 328 -21.51 -16.89 10.51
C PRO A 328 -21.05 -17.19 11.94
N ALA A 329 -21.57 -18.24 12.57
CA ALA A 329 -21.09 -18.72 13.87
C ALA A 329 -19.88 -19.63 13.62
N HIS A 330 -18.68 -19.15 13.93
CA HIS A 330 -17.47 -19.96 13.86
C HIS A 330 -17.52 -21.09 14.88
N ILE A 331 -17.88 -22.30 14.41
CA ILE A 331 -17.85 -23.50 15.24
C ILE A 331 -16.69 -24.40 14.87
N THR A 332 -16.15 -25.09 15.87
CA THR A 332 -15.07 -26.05 15.68
C THR A 332 -15.57 -27.32 15.00
N GLN A 333 -14.65 -28.08 14.39
CA GLN A 333 -14.99 -29.35 13.74
C GLN A 333 -15.64 -30.36 14.71
N LEU A 334 -15.18 -30.38 15.97
CA LEU A 334 -15.73 -31.21 17.05
C LEU A 334 -17.18 -30.82 17.39
N GLU A 335 -17.48 -29.52 17.43
CA GLU A 335 -18.84 -29.02 17.66
C GLU A 335 -19.76 -29.31 16.46
N ALA A 336 -19.25 -29.19 15.23
CA ALA A 336 -19.99 -29.57 14.03
C ALA A 336 -20.32 -31.07 14.02
N ALA A 337 -19.36 -31.92 14.39
CA ALA A 337 -19.55 -33.36 14.52
C ALA A 337 -20.64 -33.71 15.55
N ALA A 338 -20.61 -33.03 16.71
CA ALA A 338 -21.62 -33.19 17.76
C ALA A 338 -23.02 -32.75 17.30
N ARG A 339 -23.15 -31.61 16.62
CA ARG A 339 -24.45 -31.10 16.13
C ARG A 339 -25.06 -31.97 15.04
N LEU A 340 -24.23 -32.55 14.18
CA LEU A 340 -24.68 -33.41 13.08
C LEU A 340 -24.80 -34.88 13.52
N ASN A 341 -24.49 -35.21 14.78
CA ASN A 341 -24.46 -36.57 15.32
C ASN A 341 -23.64 -37.54 14.45
N VAL A 342 -22.42 -37.10 14.09
CA VAL A 342 -21.46 -37.85 13.27
C VAL A 342 -20.07 -37.87 13.93
N SER A 343 -19.19 -38.77 13.48
CA SER A 343 -17.80 -38.78 13.95
C SER A 343 -16.99 -37.63 13.35
N ASP A 344 -16.00 -37.15 14.10
CA ASP A 344 -15.04 -36.15 13.65
C ASP A 344 -14.30 -36.58 12.36
N SER A 345 -13.96 -37.87 12.26
CA SER A 345 -13.37 -38.47 11.06
C SER A 345 -14.28 -38.37 9.83
N LEU A 346 -15.60 -38.45 10.00
CA LEU A 346 -16.56 -38.32 8.91
C LEU A 346 -16.71 -36.86 8.48
N VAL A 347 -16.65 -35.91 9.42
CA VAL A 347 -16.61 -34.48 9.11
C VAL A 347 -15.36 -34.15 8.28
N SER A 348 -14.19 -34.67 8.68
CA SER A 348 -12.95 -34.50 7.91
C SER A 348 -13.03 -35.08 6.49
N ASP A 349 -13.64 -36.26 6.32
CA ASP A 349 -13.86 -36.86 4.99
C ASP A 349 -14.79 -35.99 4.13
N TYR A 350 -15.89 -35.51 4.69
CA TYR A 350 -16.81 -34.62 3.97
C TYR A 350 -16.18 -33.27 3.62
N ARG A 351 -15.40 -32.66 4.53
CA ARG A 351 -14.64 -31.43 4.23
C ARG A 351 -13.71 -31.63 3.05
N ARG A 352 -12.97 -32.74 2.99
CA ARG A 352 -12.08 -33.05 1.87
C ARG A 352 -12.83 -33.15 0.54
N ARG A 353 -14.00 -33.78 0.52
CA ARG A 353 -14.84 -33.89 -0.69
C ARG A 353 -15.42 -32.55 -1.11
N ILE A 354 -15.84 -31.72 -0.16
CA ILE A 354 -16.31 -30.35 -0.39
C ILE A 354 -15.20 -29.50 -1.01
N GLU A 355 -13.99 -29.53 -0.43
CA GLU A 355 -12.83 -28.81 -0.95
C GLU A 355 -12.44 -29.26 -2.36
N GLN A 356 -12.56 -30.56 -2.66
CA GLN A 356 -12.32 -31.07 -4.01
C GLN A 356 -13.32 -30.51 -5.02
N GLN A 357 -14.60 -30.41 -4.66
CA GLN A 357 -15.61 -29.80 -5.53
C GLN A 357 -15.43 -28.29 -5.65
N LEU A 358 -15.03 -27.59 -4.59
CA LEU A 358 -14.72 -26.16 -4.64
C LEU A 358 -13.53 -25.86 -5.54
N ARG A 359 -12.49 -26.70 -5.53
CA ARG A 359 -11.33 -26.57 -6.44
C ARG A 359 -11.65 -26.87 -7.90
N ALA A 360 -12.73 -27.60 -8.17
CA ALA A 360 -13.18 -27.86 -9.53
C ALA A 360 -13.93 -26.67 -10.14
N LEU A 361 -14.31 -25.67 -9.34
CA LEU A 361 -14.92 -24.43 -9.81
C LEU A 361 -13.85 -23.51 -10.38
N SER A 362 -14.02 -23.10 -11.64
CA SER A 362 -13.16 -22.15 -12.33
C SER A 362 -13.63 -20.71 -12.09
N LEU A 363 -13.60 -20.26 -10.83
CA LEU A 363 -13.89 -18.86 -10.49
C LEU A 363 -12.59 -18.06 -10.66
N SER A 364 -12.63 -17.06 -11.52
CA SER A 364 -11.46 -16.28 -11.94
C SER A 364 -11.28 -15.00 -11.12
N GLY A 365 -12.38 -14.47 -10.56
CA GLY A 365 -12.42 -13.22 -9.79
C GLY A 365 -12.88 -13.38 -8.33
N ILE A 366 -12.45 -12.45 -7.48
CA ILE A 366 -12.87 -12.37 -6.06
C ILE A 366 -14.38 -12.07 -5.95
N GLU A 367 -14.91 -11.22 -6.83
CA GLU A 367 -16.33 -10.86 -6.86
C GLU A 367 -17.21 -12.05 -7.28
N GLU A 368 -16.76 -12.85 -8.26
CA GLU A 368 -17.41 -14.11 -8.66
C GLU A 368 -17.49 -15.09 -7.48
N ALA A 369 -16.41 -15.22 -6.71
CA ALA A 369 -16.37 -16.07 -5.51
C ALA A 369 -17.33 -15.59 -4.42
N ARG A 370 -17.45 -14.27 -4.19
CA ARG A 370 -18.41 -13.70 -3.23
C ARG A 370 -19.86 -13.90 -3.65
N ARG A 371 -20.17 -13.73 -4.95
CA ARG A 371 -21.51 -13.97 -5.51
C ARG A 371 -21.89 -15.44 -5.38
N PHE A 372 -20.98 -16.35 -5.73
CA PHE A 372 -21.14 -17.79 -5.53
C PHE A 372 -21.39 -18.14 -4.05
N GLU A 373 -20.57 -17.63 -3.12
CA GLU A 373 -20.73 -17.88 -1.68
C GLU A 373 -22.09 -17.42 -1.16
N THR A 374 -22.53 -16.23 -1.57
CA THR A 374 -23.81 -15.65 -1.15
C THR A 374 -24.98 -16.52 -1.64
N ALA A 375 -24.99 -16.87 -2.92
CA ALA A 375 -26.02 -17.72 -3.51
C ALA A 375 -25.99 -19.15 -2.92
N LEU A 376 -24.81 -19.71 -2.66
CA LEU A 376 -24.64 -21.02 -2.02
C LEU A 376 -25.19 -21.01 -0.59
N ARG A 377 -24.92 -19.95 0.18
CA ARG A 377 -25.45 -19.78 1.54
C ARG A 377 -26.97 -19.74 1.53
N GLU A 378 -27.59 -18.94 0.66
CA GLU A 378 -29.05 -18.88 0.55
C GLU A 378 -29.64 -20.25 0.18
N ARG A 379 -29.05 -20.92 -0.82
CA ARG A 379 -29.53 -22.20 -1.32
C ARG A 379 -29.42 -23.32 -0.28
N VAL A 380 -28.30 -23.42 0.43
CA VAL A 380 -28.07 -24.43 1.48
C VAL A 380 -28.93 -24.14 2.72
N ASN A 381 -29.16 -22.86 3.04
CA ASN A 381 -30.03 -22.49 4.16
C ASN A 381 -31.48 -22.95 3.95
N LEU A 382 -31.98 -22.93 2.71
CA LEU A 382 -33.31 -23.47 2.37
C LEU A 382 -33.40 -24.96 2.69
N PHE A 383 -32.40 -25.76 2.27
CA PHE A 383 -32.38 -27.20 2.54
C PHE A 383 -32.31 -27.53 4.03
N ILE A 384 -31.52 -26.77 4.81
CA ILE A 384 -31.39 -27.00 6.25
C ILE A 384 -32.64 -26.54 7.01
N SER A 385 -33.27 -25.45 6.58
CA SER A 385 -34.51 -24.94 7.19
C SER A 385 -35.72 -25.84 6.90
N GLU A 386 -35.76 -26.50 5.74
CA GLU A 386 -36.79 -27.49 5.40
C GLU A 386 -36.69 -28.76 6.27
N GLU A 387 -35.47 -29.23 6.59
CA GLU A 387 -35.29 -30.37 7.51
C GLU A 387 -35.72 -30.05 8.96
N VAL A 388 -35.52 -28.82 9.43
CA VAL A 388 -35.97 -28.39 10.76
C VAL A 388 -37.50 -28.30 10.84
N ASN A 389 -38.17 -27.94 9.73
CA ASN A 389 -39.64 -27.88 9.66
C ASN A 389 -40.31 -29.23 9.35
N ALA A 390 -39.61 -30.17 8.71
CA ALA A 390 -40.11 -31.53 8.44
C ALA A 390 -39.97 -32.49 9.65
N GLY A 391 -39.33 -32.04 10.73
CA GLY A 391 -39.12 -32.78 11.98
C GLY A 391 -40.07 -32.41 13.13
N VAL A 392 -41.18 -31.70 12.86
CA VAL A 392 -42.28 -31.44 13.81
C VAL A 392 -43.49 -32.31 13.52
#